data_AF-A0A1F6DAX1-F1
#
_entry.id   AF-A0A1F6DAX1-F1
#
_cell.length_a   1.000
_cell.length_b   1.000
_cell.length_c   1.000
_cell.angle_alpha   90.00
_cell.angle_beta   90.00
_cell.angle_gamma   90.00
#
_symmetry.space_group_name_H-M   'P 1'
#
loop_
_entity.id
_entity.type
_entity.pdbx_description
1 polymer ?
#
loop_
_entity_poly.entity_id
_entity_poly.type
_entity_poly.pdbx_seq_one_letter_code
_entity_poly.pdbx_strand_id
1 'polypeptide(L)'
;MNPQDTELQQQLEERLKTLPQAVQNAIASSDLEKRLRELSDKQKLHIDQWQKLENEVMLTLLGFQQAENLENNLIREVGVTAEIARALAENINTIVFEPIRQELERQLEHPAAQEATVSAIEATRATALAGVEKESPAPVPQPAVAPATPPQAPPAANVVRMPASGAYKPGEASTQRASVVDDPYREPPQ
;
A
#
# COMPACT_ATOMS: atom_id res chain seq x y z
N MET A 1 22.88 -7.58 -24.49
CA MET A 1 21.51 -7.39 -23.98
C MET A 1 21.08 -8.69 -23.34
N ASN A 2 20.86 -8.76 -22.03
CA ASN A 2 20.36 -10.00 -21.42
C ASN A 2 18.85 -10.09 -21.68
N PRO A 3 18.30 -11.30 -21.90
CA PRO A 3 16.86 -11.46 -22.15
C PRO A 3 16.00 -10.98 -20.96
N GLN A 4 16.51 -11.05 -19.74
CA GLN A 4 15.82 -10.58 -18.53
C GLN A 4 15.62 -9.05 -18.52
N ASP A 5 16.56 -8.28 -19.08
CA ASP A 5 16.43 -6.83 -19.17
C ASP A 5 15.27 -6.43 -20.10
N THR A 6 15.04 -7.22 -21.16
CA THR A 6 13.97 -6.98 -22.13
C THR A 6 12.59 -7.26 -21.55
N GLU A 7 12.44 -8.33 -20.77
CA GLU A 7 11.17 -8.67 -20.13
C GLU A 7 10.77 -7.64 -19.07
N LEU A 8 11.74 -7.14 -18.29
CA LEU A 8 11.52 -6.10 -17.30
C LEU A 8 11.14 -4.75 -17.95
N GLN A 9 11.80 -4.39 -19.07
CA GLN A 9 11.44 -3.20 -19.84
C GLN A 9 10.02 -3.27 -20.38
N GLN A 10 9.61 -4.43 -20.91
CA GLN A 10 8.24 -4.63 -21.40
C GLN A 10 7.21 -4.44 -20.28
N GLN A 11 7.46 -4.99 -19.09
CA GLN A 11 6.56 -4.81 -17.94
C GLN A 11 6.44 -3.34 -17.51
N LEU A 12 7.55 -2.59 -17.51
CA LEU A 12 7.54 -1.16 -17.21
C LEU A 12 6.72 -0.39 -18.24
N GLU A 13 6.93 -0.66 -19.53
CA GLU A 13 6.18 -0.02 -20.63
C GLU A 13 4.68 -0.35 -20.58
N GLU A 14 4.33 -1.61 -20.29
CA GLU A 14 2.95 -2.03 -20.13
C GLU A 14 2.28 -1.28 -18.97
N ARG A 15 2.94 -1.20 -17.80
CA ARG A 15 2.41 -0.41 -16.69
C ARG A 15 2.25 1.05 -17.06
N LEU A 16 3.25 1.66 -17.68
CA LEU A 16 3.18 3.07 -18.08
C LEU A 16 1.97 3.34 -18.99
N LYS A 17 1.66 2.44 -19.92
CA LYS A 17 0.48 2.54 -20.80
C LYS A 17 -0.85 2.43 -20.04
N THR A 18 -0.89 1.71 -18.93
CA THR A 18 -2.11 1.60 -18.09
C THR A 18 -2.35 2.79 -17.18
N LEU A 19 -1.35 3.64 -16.95
CA LEU A 19 -1.48 4.79 -16.06
C LEU A 19 -2.27 5.92 -16.72
N PRO A 20 -2.90 6.81 -15.92
CA PRO A 20 -3.56 8.00 -16.46
C PRO A 20 -2.59 8.92 -17.21
N GLN A 21 -3.08 9.66 -18.20
CA GLN A 21 -2.26 10.55 -19.03
C GLN A 21 -1.50 11.60 -18.21
N ALA A 22 -2.09 12.09 -17.12
CA ALA A 22 -1.43 13.00 -16.19
C ALA A 22 -0.10 12.43 -15.65
N VAL A 23 -0.12 11.16 -15.23
CA VAL A 23 1.04 10.47 -14.67
C VAL A 23 2.05 10.16 -15.77
N GLN A 24 1.58 9.69 -16.93
CA GLN A 24 2.45 9.44 -18.09
C GLN A 24 3.21 10.70 -18.50
N ASN A 25 2.52 11.84 -18.58
CA ASN A 25 3.12 13.12 -18.94
C ASN A 25 4.11 13.59 -17.86
N ALA A 26 3.82 13.37 -16.58
CA ALA A 26 4.72 13.72 -15.49
C ALA A 26 6.02 12.90 -15.54
N ILE A 27 5.92 11.59 -15.80
CA ILE A 27 7.08 10.69 -15.97
C ILE A 27 7.91 11.09 -17.20
N ALA A 28 7.26 11.39 -18.33
CA ALA A 28 7.94 11.79 -19.57
C ALA A 28 8.49 13.22 -19.53
N SER A 29 8.14 14.01 -18.51
CA SER A 29 8.57 15.40 -18.40
C SER A 29 10.03 15.49 -17.94
N SER A 30 10.80 16.36 -18.58
CA SER A 30 12.14 16.72 -18.09
C SER A 30 12.13 17.47 -16.76
N ASP A 31 10.94 17.79 -16.23
CA ASP A 31 10.77 18.51 -14.98
C ASP A 31 10.99 17.59 -13.76
N LEU A 32 10.57 16.33 -13.87
CA LEU A 32 10.80 15.30 -12.85
C LEU A 32 12.30 15.08 -12.59
N GLU A 33 13.06 14.84 -13.66
CA GLU A 33 14.51 14.61 -13.60
C GLU A 33 15.22 15.82 -12.96
N LYS A 34 14.86 17.05 -13.36
CA LYS A 34 15.42 18.28 -12.80
C LYS A 34 15.13 18.43 -11.30
N ARG A 35 13.88 18.22 -10.88
CA ARG A 35 13.48 18.30 -9.47
C ARG A 35 14.21 17.29 -8.60
N LEU A 36 14.28 16.05 -9.08
CA LEU A 36 15.03 15.00 -8.41
C LEU A 36 16.51 15.37 -8.36
N ARG A 37 17.09 15.92 -9.44
CA ARG A 37 18.50 16.30 -9.49
C ARG A 37 18.82 17.39 -8.46
N GLU A 38 18.00 18.42 -8.38
CA GLU A 38 18.12 19.47 -7.35
C GLU A 38 18.03 18.91 -5.92
N LEU A 39 17.19 17.89 -5.69
CA LEU A 39 17.11 17.22 -4.39
C LEU A 39 18.38 16.44 -4.07
N SER A 40 18.95 15.76 -5.06
CA SER A 40 20.21 15.03 -4.91
C SER A 40 21.38 15.96 -4.56
N ASP A 41 21.44 17.13 -5.19
CA ASP A 41 22.46 18.15 -4.94
C ASP A 41 22.29 18.74 -3.53
N LYS A 42 21.05 19.01 -3.10
CA LYS A 42 20.75 19.51 -1.73
C LYS A 42 21.18 18.53 -0.64
N GLN A 43 20.94 17.24 -0.85
CA GLN A 43 21.28 16.18 0.11
C GLN A 43 22.69 15.61 -0.10
N LYS A 44 23.45 16.16 -1.06
CA LYS A 44 24.82 15.73 -1.41
C LYS A 44 24.92 14.24 -1.72
N LEU A 45 23.93 13.70 -2.43
CA LEU A 45 23.94 12.30 -2.84
C LEU A 45 25.04 12.04 -3.87
N HIS A 46 25.66 10.87 -3.81
CA HIS A 46 26.59 10.42 -4.85
C HIS A 46 25.84 10.08 -6.15
N ILE A 47 26.55 10.06 -7.29
CA ILE A 47 25.96 9.75 -8.61
C ILE A 47 25.27 8.37 -8.60
N ASP A 48 25.89 7.37 -7.97
CA ASP A 48 25.29 6.04 -7.84
C ASP A 48 24.02 6.04 -6.98
N GLN A 49 24.01 6.83 -5.90
CA GLN A 49 22.83 6.98 -5.03
C GLN A 49 21.71 7.73 -5.74
N TRP A 50 22.07 8.74 -6.52
CA TRP A 50 21.17 9.48 -7.37
C TRP A 50 20.44 8.57 -8.37
N GLN A 51 21.17 7.73 -9.10
CA GLN A 51 20.56 6.80 -10.06
C GLN A 51 19.61 5.81 -9.38
N LYS A 52 19.96 5.34 -8.18
CA LYS A 52 19.08 4.46 -7.41
C LYS A 52 17.84 5.17 -6.91
N LEU A 53 17.98 6.41 -6.43
CA LEU A 53 16.85 7.24 -6.02
C LEU A 53 15.86 7.42 -7.17
N GLU A 54 16.36 7.72 -8.37
CA GLU A 54 15.54 7.86 -9.57
C GLU A 54 14.75 6.58 -9.86
N ASN A 55 15.39 5.41 -9.77
CA ASN A 55 14.73 4.13 -9.94
C ASN A 55 13.62 3.89 -8.91
N GLU A 56 13.87 4.13 -7.62
CA GLU A 56 12.87 3.95 -6.56
C GLU A 56 11.66 4.87 -6.75
N VAL A 57 11.90 6.14 -7.13
CA VAL A 57 10.83 7.08 -7.42
C VAL A 57 10.04 6.64 -8.65
N MET A 58 10.71 6.18 -9.70
CA MET A 58 10.06 5.67 -10.91
C MET A 58 9.20 4.44 -10.61
N LEU A 59 9.72 3.47 -9.86
CA LEU A 59 8.98 2.28 -9.44
C LEU A 59 7.76 2.63 -8.59
N THR A 60 7.88 3.66 -7.75
CA THR A 60 6.76 4.18 -6.96
C THR A 60 5.70 4.85 -7.83
N LEU A 61 6.10 5.69 -8.79
CA LEU A 61 5.18 6.34 -9.75
C LEU A 61 4.44 5.32 -10.63
N LEU A 62 5.12 4.23 -11.01
CA LEU A 62 4.55 3.14 -11.77
C LEU A 62 3.66 2.20 -10.93
N GLY A 63 3.61 2.42 -9.61
CA GLY A 63 2.81 1.63 -8.67
C GLY A 63 3.36 0.22 -8.40
N PHE A 64 4.64 -0.03 -8.68
CA PHE A 64 5.32 -1.26 -8.25
C PHE A 64 5.70 -1.20 -6.76
N GLN A 65 5.96 0.00 -6.26
CA GLN A 65 6.24 0.28 -4.87
C GLN A 65 5.19 1.23 -4.29
N GLN A 66 4.88 1.05 -3.01
CA GLN A 66 3.98 1.90 -2.26
C GLN A 66 4.73 3.14 -1.76
N ALA A 67 4.14 4.33 -1.90
CA ALA A 67 4.77 5.58 -1.49
C ALA A 67 5.05 5.64 0.02
N GLU A 68 4.25 4.94 0.82
CA GLU A 68 4.42 4.82 2.27
C GLU A 68 5.69 4.07 2.65
N ASN A 69 6.18 3.20 1.75
CA ASN A 69 7.41 2.44 1.95
C ASN A 69 8.64 3.14 1.37
N LEU A 70 8.49 4.31 0.73
CA LEU A 70 9.59 5.00 0.07
C LEU A 70 10.75 5.27 1.01
N GLU A 71 10.50 5.76 2.24
CA GLU A 71 11.57 5.99 3.23
C GLU A 71 12.38 4.71 3.51
N ASN A 72 11.70 3.58 3.74
CA ASN A 72 12.36 2.30 4.00
C ASN A 72 13.15 1.80 2.78
N ASN A 73 12.60 2.00 1.58
CA ASN A 73 13.26 1.62 0.34
C ASN A 73 14.51 2.46 0.09
N LEU A 74 14.47 3.77 0.37
CA LEU A 74 15.63 4.65 0.27
C LEU A 74 16.77 4.22 1.20
N ILE A 75 16.46 3.81 2.43
CA ILE A 75 17.48 3.30 3.37
C ILE A 75 18.13 2.03 2.82
N ARG A 76 17.34 1.11 2.25
CA ARG A 76 17.81 -0.21 1.79
C ARG A 76 18.54 -0.16 0.45
N GLU A 77 17.94 0.48 -0.54
CA GLU A 77 18.41 0.45 -1.92
C GLU A 77 19.46 1.54 -2.17
N VAL A 78 19.14 2.78 -1.77
CA VAL A 78 20.01 3.95 -1.96
C VAL A 78 21.15 3.97 -0.92
N GLY A 79 20.93 3.39 0.26
CA GLY A 79 21.96 3.28 1.31
C GLY A 79 22.19 4.60 2.05
N VAL A 80 21.14 5.40 2.23
CA VAL A 80 21.18 6.66 2.99
C VAL A 80 20.82 6.42 4.47
N THR A 81 21.19 7.37 5.34
CA THR A 81 20.77 7.33 6.74
C THR A 81 19.27 7.56 6.88
N ALA A 82 18.66 7.11 7.98
CA ALA A 82 17.23 7.30 8.22
C ALA A 82 16.80 8.78 8.21
N GLU A 83 17.65 9.68 8.72
CA GLU A 83 17.38 11.12 8.71
C GLU A 83 17.30 11.68 7.29
N ILE A 84 18.26 11.31 6.43
CA ILE A 84 18.29 11.73 5.02
C ILE A 84 17.14 11.07 4.25
N ALA A 85 16.85 9.80 4.50
CA ALA A 85 15.76 9.08 3.87
C ALA A 85 14.40 9.72 4.15
N ARG A 86 14.14 10.08 5.40
CA ARG A 86 12.91 10.77 5.80
C ARG A 86 12.80 12.12 5.13
N ALA A 87 13.85 12.92 5.18
CA ALA A 87 13.88 14.23 4.52
C ALA A 87 13.67 14.10 3.00
N LEU A 88 14.28 13.11 2.35
CA LEU A 88 14.08 12.85 0.93
C LEU A 88 12.64 12.45 0.64
N ALA A 89 12.07 11.51 1.40
CA ALA A 89 10.70 11.05 1.20
C ALA A 89 9.68 12.19 1.33
N GLU A 90 9.82 13.05 2.34
CA GLU A 90 8.96 14.24 2.51
C GLU A 90 9.09 15.22 1.34
N ASN A 91 10.33 15.49 0.93
CA ASN A 91 10.59 16.39 -0.21
C ASN A 91 10.05 15.82 -1.52
N ILE A 92 10.25 14.53 -1.79
CA ILE A 92 9.74 13.86 -3.00
C ILE A 92 8.21 13.87 -2.99
N ASN A 93 7.59 13.59 -1.85
CA ASN A 93 6.13 13.64 -1.75
C ASN A 93 5.58 15.03 -2.09
N THR A 94 6.24 16.10 -1.62
CA THR A 94 5.81 17.49 -1.85
C THR A 94 6.13 17.98 -3.27
N ILE A 95 7.32 17.65 -3.78
CA ILE A 95 7.84 18.21 -5.04
C ILE A 95 7.40 17.38 -6.25
N VAL A 96 7.19 16.07 -6.08
CA VAL A 96 6.89 15.15 -7.18
C VAL A 96 5.47 14.61 -7.08
N PHE A 97 5.10 13.99 -5.96
CA PHE A 97 3.81 13.28 -5.89
C PHE A 97 2.60 14.20 -5.75
N GLU A 98 2.72 15.27 -4.97
CA GLU A 98 1.63 16.22 -4.74
C GLU A 98 1.18 16.95 -6.02
N PRO A 99 2.06 17.51 -6.87
CA PRO A 99 1.64 18.13 -8.13
C PRO A 99 0.93 17.15 -9.09
N ILE A 100 1.39 15.89 -9.12
CA ILE A 100 0.76 14.86 -9.95
C ILE A 100 -0.63 14.52 -9.42
N ARG A 101 -0.77 14.42 -8.08
CA ARG A 101 -2.06 14.18 -7.43
C ARG A 101 -3.05 15.31 -7.71
N GLN A 102 -2.60 16.56 -7.59
CA GLN A 102 -3.42 17.73 -7.89
C GLN A 102 -3.87 17.74 -9.36
N GLU A 103 -3.00 17.38 -10.30
CA GLU A 103 -3.38 17.30 -11.71
C GLU A 103 -4.37 16.17 -12.00
N LEU A 104 -4.22 15.02 -11.31
CA LEU A 104 -5.19 13.92 -11.38
C LEU A 104 -6.56 14.34 -10.82
N GLU A 105 -6.58 14.97 -9.65
CA GLU A 105 -7.80 15.50 -9.03
C GLU A 105 -8.49 16.50 -9.96
N ARG A 106 -7.72 17.45 -10.51
CA ARG A 106 -8.21 18.43 -11.48
C ARG A 106 -8.84 17.76 -12.70
N GLN A 107 -8.21 16.74 -13.28
CA GLN A 107 -8.77 16.03 -14.44
C GLN A 107 -10.07 15.27 -14.11
N LEU A 108 -10.19 14.74 -12.89
CA LEU A 108 -11.40 14.08 -12.42
C LEU A 108 -12.55 15.07 -12.13
N GLU A 109 -12.22 16.30 -11.72
CA GLU A 109 -13.19 17.37 -11.47
C GLU A 109 -13.73 18.03 -12.76
N HIS A 110 -13.07 17.86 -13.91
CA HIS A 110 -13.57 18.37 -15.19
C HIS A 110 -14.59 17.39 -15.85
N PRO A 111 -15.68 17.88 -16.47
CA PRO A 111 -16.88 17.10 -16.78
C PRO A 111 -16.76 15.97 -17.82
N ALA A 112 -15.61 15.80 -18.49
CA ALA A 112 -15.42 14.73 -19.47
C ALA A 112 -15.49 13.32 -18.83
N ALA A 113 -15.20 13.20 -17.52
CA ALA A 113 -15.39 11.95 -16.77
C ALA A 113 -16.84 11.75 -16.27
N GLN A 114 -17.60 12.84 -16.10
CA GLN A 114 -19.02 12.77 -15.72
C GLN A 114 -19.88 12.35 -16.90
N GLU A 115 -19.58 12.78 -18.13
CA GLU A 115 -20.38 12.40 -19.32
C GLU A 115 -20.40 10.88 -19.58
N ALA A 116 -19.30 10.16 -19.33
CA ALA A 116 -19.25 8.71 -19.49
C ALA A 116 -20.09 7.98 -18.42
N THR A 117 -20.09 8.47 -17.18
CA THR A 117 -20.88 7.87 -16.08
C THR A 117 -22.38 8.18 -16.20
N VAL A 118 -22.74 9.38 -16.65
CA VAL A 118 -24.14 9.76 -16.89
C VAL A 118 -24.70 9.02 -18.10
N SER A 119 -23.92 8.85 -19.17
CA SER A 119 -24.33 8.10 -20.37
C SER A 119 -24.62 6.62 -20.10
N ALA A 120 -23.83 5.96 -19.25
CA ALA A 120 -24.07 4.57 -18.86
C ALA A 120 -25.37 4.41 -18.04
N ILE A 121 -25.64 5.35 -17.13
CA ILE A 121 -26.86 5.34 -16.30
C ILE A 121 -28.09 5.71 -17.15
N GLU A 122 -27.97 6.66 -18.09
CA GLU A 122 -29.03 6.99 -19.04
C GLU A 122 -29.32 5.86 -20.03
N ALA A 123 -28.31 5.17 -20.54
CA ALA A 123 -28.49 4.00 -21.41
C ALA A 123 -29.21 2.86 -20.67
N THR A 124 -28.88 2.64 -19.39
CA THR A 124 -29.57 1.65 -18.55
C THR A 124 -31.02 2.07 -18.28
N ARG A 125 -31.27 3.36 -18.06
CA ARG A 125 -32.61 3.91 -17.83
C ARG A 125 -33.49 3.89 -19.09
N ALA A 126 -32.92 4.20 -20.25
CA ALA A 126 -33.61 4.13 -21.54
C ALA A 126 -34.00 2.68 -21.88
N THR A 127 -33.13 1.72 -21.57
CA THR A 127 -33.42 0.29 -21.72
C THR A 127 -34.54 -0.18 -20.78
N ALA A 128 -34.57 0.34 -19.54
CA ALA A 128 -35.64 0.05 -18.57
C ALA A 128 -37.01 0.65 -18.96
N LEU A 129 -37.03 1.79 -19.67
CA LEU A 129 -38.27 2.39 -20.16
C LEU A 129 -38.78 1.80 -21.50
N ALA A 130 -37.90 1.18 -22.29
CA ALA A 130 -38.25 0.59 -23.58
C ALA A 130 -38.71 -0.89 -23.52
N GLY A 131 -38.65 -1.52 -22.35
CA GLY A 131 -38.90 -2.96 -22.16
C GLY A 131 -40.06 -3.26 -21.22
N VAL A 132 -41.28 -2.83 -21.53
CA VAL A 132 -42.51 -3.48 -21.04
C VAL A 132 -43.18 -4.13 -22.23
N GLU A 133 -42.79 -5.36 -22.54
CA GLU A 133 -43.72 -6.38 -23.01
C GLU A 133 -43.09 -7.78 -22.85
N LYS A 134 -43.73 -8.57 -21.98
CA LYS A 134 -43.67 -10.04 -21.82
C LYS A 134 -42.36 -10.67 -21.32
N GLU A 135 -42.32 -10.94 -20.01
CA GLU A 135 -42.77 -12.22 -19.48
C GLU A 135 -42.93 -12.13 -17.95
N SER A 136 -44.10 -12.52 -17.44
CA SER A 136 -44.25 -12.89 -16.04
C SER A 136 -43.67 -14.29 -15.86
N PRO A 137 -42.69 -14.52 -14.98
CA PRO A 137 -42.57 -15.80 -14.33
C PRO A 137 -43.51 -15.80 -13.12
N ALA A 138 -44.36 -16.82 -13.07
CA ALA A 138 -45.17 -17.20 -11.92
C ALA A 138 -44.34 -17.22 -10.61
N PRO A 139 -44.96 -16.98 -9.45
CA PRO A 139 -44.28 -17.00 -8.17
C PRO A 139 -43.79 -18.42 -7.89
N VAL A 140 -42.48 -18.64 -8.02
CA VAL A 140 -41.84 -19.82 -7.46
C VAL A 140 -41.89 -19.72 -5.93
N PRO A 141 -42.29 -20.78 -5.21
CA PRO A 141 -42.35 -20.77 -3.76
C PRO A 141 -40.94 -20.59 -3.21
N GLN A 142 -40.79 -19.64 -2.29
CA GLN A 142 -39.58 -19.45 -1.51
C GLN A 142 -39.26 -20.77 -0.78
N PRO A 143 -38.04 -21.33 -0.92
CA PRO A 143 -37.54 -22.21 0.12
C PRO A 143 -37.35 -21.34 1.36
N ALA A 144 -38.16 -21.60 2.39
CA ALA A 144 -37.94 -21.05 3.71
C ALA A 144 -36.51 -21.41 4.15
N VAL A 145 -35.60 -20.45 4.11
CA VAL A 145 -34.33 -20.56 4.81
C VAL A 145 -34.64 -20.51 6.30
N ALA A 146 -34.80 -21.69 6.89
CA ALA A 146 -34.79 -21.83 8.33
C ALA A 146 -33.47 -21.23 8.86
N PRO A 147 -33.49 -20.30 9.83
CA PRO A 147 -32.29 -19.90 10.53
C PRO A 147 -31.81 -21.09 11.35
N ALA A 148 -30.88 -21.87 10.81
CA ALA A 148 -30.30 -23.05 11.46
C ALA A 148 -28.91 -22.76 12.05
N THR A 149 -28.70 -21.58 12.63
CA THR A 149 -27.60 -21.39 13.58
C THR A 149 -28.21 -21.25 14.96
N PRO A 150 -28.13 -22.29 15.82
CA PRO A 150 -28.46 -22.14 17.22
C PRO A 150 -27.60 -21.00 17.82
N PRO A 151 -28.14 -20.17 18.73
CA PRO A 151 -27.33 -19.20 19.45
C PRO A 151 -26.17 -19.93 20.13
N GLN A 152 -24.94 -19.48 19.86
CA GLN A 152 -23.75 -20.01 20.50
C GLN A 152 -23.94 -19.90 22.02
N ALA A 153 -23.85 -21.04 22.71
CA ALA A 153 -23.89 -21.06 24.16
C ALA A 153 -22.79 -20.15 24.72
N PRO A 154 -23.06 -19.37 25.78
CA PRO A 154 -22.02 -18.61 26.46
C PRO A 154 -20.91 -19.59 26.89
N PRO A 155 -19.62 -19.21 26.77
CA PRO A 155 -18.52 -20.10 27.14
C PRO A 155 -18.64 -20.47 28.63
N ALA A 156 -19.15 -21.68 28.89
CA ALA A 156 -19.19 -22.30 30.20
C ALA A 156 -17.81 -22.90 30.50
N ALA A 157 -16.82 -22.04 30.66
CA ALA A 157 -15.57 -22.39 31.30
C ALA A 157 -14.99 -21.10 31.88
N ASN A 158 -15.02 -20.97 33.20
CA ASN A 158 -14.05 -20.11 33.86
C ASN A 158 -12.69 -20.60 33.39
N VAL A 159 -12.00 -19.78 32.59
CA VAL A 159 -10.59 -19.98 32.30
C VAL A 159 -9.88 -19.91 33.65
N VAL A 160 -9.68 -21.08 34.26
CA VAL A 160 -8.81 -21.22 35.41
C VAL A 160 -7.44 -20.82 34.87
N ARG A 161 -7.03 -19.59 35.17
CA ARG A 161 -5.64 -19.18 34.99
C ARG A 161 -4.80 -20.25 35.67
N MET A 162 -3.91 -20.88 34.89
CA MET A 162 -2.84 -21.67 35.47
C MET A 162 -2.20 -20.81 36.58
N PRO A 163 -1.86 -21.39 37.74
CA PRO A 163 -1.17 -20.63 38.77
C PRO A 163 0.07 -20.01 38.13
N ALA A 164 0.26 -18.71 38.35
CA ALA A 164 1.51 -18.06 37.97
C ALA A 164 2.64 -18.94 38.53
N SER A 165 3.52 -19.40 37.64
CA SER A 165 4.70 -20.17 38.03
C SER A 165 5.39 -19.42 39.17
N GLY A 166 5.58 -20.11 40.30
CA GLY A 166 5.99 -19.50 41.58
C GLY A 166 7.35 -18.77 41.57
N ALA A 167 7.99 -18.70 40.40
CA ALA A 167 9.21 -17.94 40.14
C ALA A 167 8.96 -16.43 39.93
N TYR A 168 7.72 -15.99 39.67
CA TYR A 168 7.43 -14.56 39.53
C TYR A 168 7.10 -13.92 40.89
N LYS A 169 8.04 -13.12 41.39
CA LYS A 169 7.82 -12.21 42.51
C LYS A 169 7.66 -10.78 41.96
N PRO A 170 6.46 -10.16 42.08
CA PRO A 170 6.26 -8.77 41.69
C PRO A 170 7.15 -7.86 42.55
N GLY A 171 7.94 -6.99 41.92
CA GLY A 171 8.81 -6.01 42.61
C GLY A 171 10.30 -6.37 42.65
N GLU A 172 10.71 -7.58 42.28
CA GLU A 172 12.12 -7.96 42.17
C GLU A 172 12.59 -7.99 40.71
N ALA A 173 13.70 -7.30 40.42
CA ALA A 173 14.37 -7.35 39.14
C ALA A 173 14.86 -8.78 38.83
N SER A 174 14.74 -9.21 37.58
CA SER A 174 15.08 -10.58 37.15
C SER A 174 16.51 -10.99 37.49
N THR A 175 17.43 -10.03 37.65
CA THR A 175 18.83 -10.25 38.00
C THR A 175 19.04 -10.71 39.44
N GLN A 176 18.11 -10.43 40.36
CA GLN A 176 18.22 -10.72 41.79
C GLN A 176 17.57 -12.06 42.20
N ARG A 177 16.93 -12.77 41.27
CA ARG A 177 16.23 -14.03 41.57
C ARG A 177 17.21 -15.19 41.65
N ALA A 178 17.15 -15.93 42.76
CA ALA A 178 18.06 -17.05 43.05
C ALA A 178 17.65 -18.38 42.37
N SER A 179 16.37 -18.58 42.05
CA SER A 179 15.91 -19.79 41.36
C SER A 179 15.84 -19.57 39.86
N VAL A 180 16.81 -20.15 39.14
CA VAL A 180 17.09 -19.98 37.69
C VAL A 180 16.65 -21.22 36.89
N VAL A 181 15.67 -21.98 37.39
CA VAL A 181 15.32 -23.29 36.80
C VAL A 181 14.64 -23.17 35.43
N ASP A 182 14.14 -21.99 35.05
CA ASP A 182 13.26 -21.82 33.88
C ASP A 182 13.67 -20.67 32.93
N ASP A 183 14.90 -20.15 33.05
CA ASP A 183 15.38 -19.06 32.16
C ASP A 183 16.34 -19.60 31.09
N PRO A 184 15.88 -19.85 29.85
CA PRO A 184 16.68 -20.46 28.78
C PRO A 184 17.85 -19.58 28.31
N TYR A 185 17.96 -18.33 28.78
CA TYR A 185 19.04 -17.41 28.43
C TYR A 185 20.02 -17.14 29.60
N ARG A 186 19.91 -17.84 30.73
CA ARG A 186 20.80 -17.65 31.89
C ARG A 186 21.66 -18.88 32.14
N GLU A 187 22.97 -18.74 31.93
CA GLU A 187 23.94 -19.82 32.16
C GLU A 187 24.06 -20.17 33.67
N PRO A 188 24.22 -21.46 34.03
CA PRO A 188 24.38 -21.86 35.42
C PRO A 188 25.73 -21.35 35.98
N PRO A 189 25.78 -20.95 37.26
CA PRO A 189 27.04 -20.54 37.88
C PRO A 189 28.03 -21.72 37.90
N GLN A 190 29.30 -21.45 37.54
CA GLN A 190 30.40 -22.42 37.59
C GLN A 190 30.84 -22.76 39.01
#